data_AF-A0A0P6WTS8-F1
#
_entry.id   AF-A0A0P6WTS8-F1
#
_cell.length_a   1.000
_cell.length_b   1.000
_cell.length_c   1.000
_cell.angle_alpha   90.00
_cell.angle_beta   90.00
_cell.angle_gamma   90.00
#
_symmetry.space_group_name_H-M   'P 1'
#
loop_
_entity.id
_entity.type
_entity.pdbx_description
1 polymer ?
#
loop_
_entity_poly.entity_id
_entity_poly.type
_entity_poly.pdbx_seq_one_letter_code
_entity_poly.pdbx_strand_id
1 'polypeptide(L)'
;MRKILASASVFALLSATAHAADGDASRVYKPSSAWQADFGDDYCRLARSFSDGKDTLSVALERIQPTNSVRLILVGNGIRMFRGSDQLGFTLSPSGGERKGPFWRSETTDGRQYLNLGEVFMAPPMAFGAPPGAPRVEARKEFDRVPDKPAAGAPPAPPQPGQPLAIPPYNRTAEQEFAKGVTAIDITSGVMEPARIETGNLKAPIGVLQQCADDLLAVWGLDPEKHKAMTRRAAPATEANKWLPTGTIGFGDFPKLGGSANQFRIMVSAEGKPTSCTVHWPTLEQKTNDAVCKAIMNKGEFSPALDAAGQPMSSYWTVAPFFLMPPFGGT
;
A
#
# COMPACT_ATOMS: atom_id res chain seq x y z
N MET A 1 -2.02 -84.45 37.60
CA MET A 1 -1.84 -83.60 36.40
C MET A 1 -2.48 -82.24 36.66
N ARG A 2 -1.68 -81.21 36.94
CA ARG A 2 -2.16 -79.83 37.17
C ARG A 2 -2.34 -79.14 35.82
N LYS A 3 -3.57 -78.73 35.48
CA LYS A 3 -3.86 -77.91 34.29
C LYS A 3 -3.78 -76.43 34.68
N ILE A 4 -2.90 -75.71 33.99
CA ILE A 4 -2.68 -74.26 34.13
C ILE A 4 -3.76 -73.56 33.29
N LEU A 5 -4.58 -72.71 33.92
CA LEU A 5 -5.51 -71.80 33.25
C LEU A 5 -4.78 -70.46 33.03
N ALA A 6 -4.47 -70.14 31.78
CA ALA A 6 -3.96 -68.83 31.39
C ALA A 6 -5.16 -67.87 31.20
N SER A 7 -5.23 -66.82 32.02
CA SER A 7 -6.16 -65.70 31.81
C SER A 7 -5.57 -64.74 30.77
N ALA A 8 -6.28 -64.53 29.67
CA ALA A 8 -5.98 -63.50 28.69
C ALA A 8 -6.71 -62.21 29.09
N SER A 9 -5.96 -61.22 29.58
CA SER A 9 -6.48 -59.88 29.86
C SER A 9 -6.63 -59.10 28.55
N VAL A 10 -7.86 -58.81 28.15
CA VAL A 10 -8.17 -57.90 27.05
C VAL A 10 -8.00 -56.46 27.56
N PHE A 11 -6.94 -55.78 27.12
CA PHE A 11 -6.77 -54.34 27.33
C PHE A 11 -7.68 -53.60 26.35
N ALA A 12 -8.78 -53.02 26.86
CA ALA A 12 -9.61 -52.10 26.10
C ALA A 12 -8.86 -50.77 25.91
N LEU A 13 -8.39 -50.52 24.69
CA LEU A 13 -7.83 -49.24 24.27
C LEU A 13 -8.98 -48.21 24.26
N LEU A 14 -9.06 -47.40 25.32
CA LEU A 14 -9.83 -46.16 25.33
C LEU A 14 -9.27 -45.24 24.23
N SER A 15 -9.97 -45.16 23.11
CA SER A 15 -9.71 -44.16 22.07
C SER A 15 -10.08 -42.79 22.65
N ALA A 16 -9.10 -42.08 23.21
CA ALA A 16 -9.25 -40.67 23.47
C ALA A 16 -9.44 -39.97 22.12
N THR A 17 -10.66 -39.49 21.85
CA THR A 17 -10.88 -38.50 20.80
C THR A 17 -10.13 -37.25 21.22
N ALA A 18 -8.95 -37.06 20.62
CA ALA A 18 -8.26 -35.79 20.68
C ALA A 18 -9.22 -34.72 20.15
N HIS A 19 -9.79 -33.93 21.06
CA HIS A 19 -10.39 -32.65 20.69
C HIS A 19 -9.24 -31.81 20.14
N ALA A 20 -9.14 -31.74 18.81
CA ALA A 20 -8.44 -30.63 18.18
C ALA A 20 -9.09 -29.35 18.71
N ALA A 21 -8.30 -28.51 19.36
CA ALA A 21 -8.76 -27.23 19.83
C ALA A 21 -9.31 -26.42 18.64
N ASP A 22 -10.58 -26.03 18.70
CA ASP A 22 -11.23 -25.03 17.82
C ASP A 22 -10.64 -23.62 18.08
N GLY A 23 -9.32 -23.49 18.08
CA GLY A 23 -8.59 -22.32 18.58
C GLY A 23 -7.95 -21.44 17.52
N ASP A 24 -8.22 -21.64 16.22
CA ASP A 24 -7.55 -20.88 15.14
C ASP A 24 -8.40 -20.69 13.88
N ALA A 25 -9.73 -20.73 14.01
CA ALA A 25 -10.62 -20.43 12.89
C ALA A 25 -10.71 -18.91 12.69
N SER A 26 -10.01 -18.40 11.68
CA SER A 26 -10.11 -17.00 11.25
C SER A 26 -11.58 -16.60 11.02
N ARG A 27 -11.98 -15.44 11.54
CA ARG A 27 -13.34 -14.92 11.33
C ARG A 27 -13.55 -14.55 9.87
N VAL A 28 -14.52 -15.19 9.23
CA VAL A 28 -14.75 -15.02 7.79
C VAL A 28 -15.83 -13.98 7.54
N TYR A 29 -15.43 -12.86 6.95
CA TYR A 29 -16.31 -11.79 6.47
C TYR A 29 -16.64 -12.01 5.00
N LYS A 30 -17.88 -12.38 4.72
CA LYS A 30 -18.41 -12.54 3.36
C LYS A 30 -18.99 -11.24 2.86
N PRO A 31 -18.99 -10.98 1.54
CA PRO A 31 -19.62 -9.79 1.01
C PRO A 31 -21.09 -9.66 1.38
N SER A 32 -21.49 -8.50 1.87
CA SER A 32 -22.89 -8.15 2.16
C SER A 32 -23.43 -7.05 1.25
N SER A 33 -22.59 -6.45 0.39
CA SER A 33 -23.00 -5.50 -0.64
C SER A 33 -22.26 -5.75 -1.96
N ALA A 34 -22.67 -5.04 -3.02
CA ALA A 34 -21.83 -4.83 -4.20
C ALA A 34 -20.68 -3.84 -3.89
N TRP A 35 -19.67 -3.80 -4.77
CA TRP A 35 -18.70 -2.70 -4.79
C TRP A 35 -19.41 -1.42 -5.23
N GLN A 36 -19.17 -0.34 -4.50
CA GLN A 36 -19.68 1.00 -4.77
C GLN A 36 -18.50 1.90 -5.11
N ALA A 37 -18.65 2.70 -6.17
CA ALA A 37 -17.65 3.66 -6.59
C ALA A 37 -18.06 5.07 -6.18
N ASP A 38 -17.10 5.82 -5.67
CA ASP A 38 -17.20 7.24 -5.32
C ASP A 38 -16.02 7.96 -5.97
N PHE A 39 -16.32 8.74 -7.01
CA PHE A 39 -15.34 9.48 -7.81
C PHE A 39 -15.49 10.96 -7.48
N GLY A 40 -14.53 11.48 -6.73
CA GLY A 40 -14.43 12.91 -6.44
C GLY A 40 -13.45 13.59 -7.40
N ASP A 41 -13.36 14.92 -7.29
CA ASP A 41 -12.48 15.74 -8.14
C ASP A 41 -10.98 15.42 -7.95
N ASP A 42 -10.63 14.85 -6.80
CA ASP A 42 -9.24 14.61 -6.38
C ASP A 42 -8.99 13.23 -5.75
N TYR A 43 -9.96 12.32 -5.84
CA TYR A 43 -9.83 10.95 -5.36
C TYR A 43 -10.75 9.96 -6.09
N CYS A 44 -10.34 8.71 -6.09
CA CYS A 44 -11.11 7.56 -6.58
C CYS A 44 -11.24 6.57 -5.44
N ARG A 45 -12.47 6.29 -4.98
CA ARG A 45 -12.71 5.33 -3.91
C ARG A 45 -13.65 4.23 -4.36
N LEU A 46 -13.30 3.00 -4.03
CA LEU A 46 -14.22 1.87 -4.05
C LEU A 46 -14.47 1.41 -2.63
N ALA A 47 -15.72 1.13 -2.29
CA ALA A 47 -16.07 0.57 -0.99
C ALA A 47 -17.01 -0.63 -1.14
N ARG A 48 -16.85 -1.61 -0.25
CA ARG A 48 -17.74 -2.77 -0.15
C ARG A 48 -17.92 -3.15 1.31
N SER A 49 -19.13 -3.54 1.66
CA SER A 49 -19.47 -4.05 2.99
C SER A 49 -19.41 -5.57 3.01
N PHE A 50 -18.99 -6.10 4.16
CA PHE A 50 -18.82 -7.49 4.47
C PHE A 50 -19.41 -7.79 5.85
N SER A 51 -19.79 -9.04 6.09
CA SER A 51 -20.29 -9.50 7.40
C SER A 51 -19.94 -10.96 7.64
N ASP A 52 -19.72 -11.31 8.90
CA ASP A 52 -19.60 -12.69 9.38
C ASP A 52 -20.92 -13.21 9.99
N GLY A 53 -22.02 -12.46 9.82
CA GLY A 53 -23.33 -12.71 10.40
C GLY A 53 -23.56 -12.05 11.77
N LYS A 54 -22.51 -11.54 12.42
CA LYS A 54 -22.61 -10.83 13.70
C LYS A 54 -22.13 -9.39 13.60
N ASP A 55 -20.93 -9.21 13.07
CA ASP A 55 -20.30 -7.91 12.87
C ASP A 55 -20.33 -7.53 11.38
N THR A 56 -20.27 -6.22 11.11
CA THR A 56 -20.12 -5.67 9.77
C THR A 56 -18.80 -4.92 9.64
N LEU A 57 -18.18 -5.05 8.47
CA LEU A 57 -16.93 -4.40 8.12
C LEU A 57 -17.04 -3.84 6.71
N SER A 58 -16.66 -2.58 6.51
CA SER A 58 -16.49 -2.00 5.18
C SER A 58 -15.00 -1.96 4.83
N VAL A 59 -14.66 -2.42 3.62
CA VAL A 59 -13.33 -2.22 3.04
C VAL A 59 -13.44 -1.13 2.00
N ALA A 60 -12.53 -0.15 2.04
CA ALA A 60 -12.36 0.82 0.99
C ALA A 60 -10.95 0.75 0.38
N LEU A 61 -10.89 0.85 -0.94
CA LEU A 61 -9.69 0.97 -1.75
C LEU A 61 -9.70 2.36 -2.37
N GLU A 62 -8.69 3.17 -2.09
CA GLU A 62 -8.65 4.55 -2.59
C GLU A 62 -7.37 4.88 -3.36
N ARG A 63 -7.50 5.77 -4.34
CA ARG A 63 -6.39 6.46 -5.01
C ARG A 63 -6.61 7.96 -5.04
N ILE A 64 -5.51 8.68 -5.07
CA ILE A 64 -5.46 10.12 -5.35
C ILE A 64 -4.62 10.42 -6.61
N GLN A 65 -4.15 9.37 -7.31
CA GLN A 65 -3.33 9.45 -8.51
C GLN A 65 -3.28 8.11 -9.25
N PRO A 66 -2.95 8.11 -10.57
CA PRO A 66 -2.52 6.92 -11.28
C PRO A 66 -1.23 6.33 -10.68
N THR A 67 -1.34 5.20 -10.00
CA THR A 67 -0.22 4.47 -9.40
C THR A 67 -0.55 2.99 -9.22
N ASN A 68 0.48 2.17 -9.06
CA ASN A 68 0.36 0.73 -8.74
C ASN A 68 0.08 0.45 -7.25
N SER A 69 -0.44 1.42 -6.51
CA SER A 69 -0.87 1.24 -5.12
C SER A 69 -2.32 1.67 -4.94
N VAL A 70 -2.93 1.17 -3.89
CA VAL A 70 -4.20 1.65 -3.36
C VAL A 70 -4.05 1.86 -1.88
N ARG A 71 -4.65 2.91 -1.34
CA ARG A 71 -4.83 3.04 0.09
C ARG A 71 -5.89 2.05 0.55
N LEU A 72 -5.55 1.20 1.52
CA LEU A 72 -6.49 0.23 2.10
C LEU A 72 -7.05 0.77 3.42
N ILE A 73 -8.37 0.88 3.49
CA ILE A 73 -9.09 1.41 4.65
C ILE A 73 -10.09 0.35 5.11
N LEU A 74 -10.13 0.08 6.41
CA LEU A 74 -11.11 -0.78 7.07
C LEU A 74 -11.97 0.06 8.02
N VAL A 75 -13.29 -0.05 7.90
CA VAL A 75 -14.24 0.67 8.77
C VAL A 75 -15.21 -0.31 9.40
N GLY A 76 -15.20 -0.43 10.72
CA GLY A 76 -16.08 -1.33 11.46
C GLY A 76 -15.42 -1.87 12.73
N ASN A 77 -16.26 -2.36 13.64
CA ASN A 77 -15.84 -2.80 14.98
C ASN A 77 -15.52 -4.31 15.04
N GLY A 78 -15.67 -5.02 13.91
CA GLY A 78 -15.41 -6.45 13.81
C GLY A 78 -13.92 -6.83 13.84
N ILE A 79 -13.02 -5.92 13.47
CA ILE A 79 -11.57 -6.11 13.58
C ILE A 79 -11.09 -5.55 14.91
N ARG A 80 -10.90 -6.42 15.91
CA ARG A 80 -10.50 -6.03 17.26
C ARG A 80 -8.97 -6.06 17.39
N MET A 81 -8.36 -4.89 17.50
CA MET A 81 -6.92 -4.76 17.68
C MET A 81 -6.47 -5.19 19.08
N PHE A 82 -5.28 -5.80 19.20
CA PHE A 82 -4.65 -5.98 20.50
C PHE A 82 -4.33 -4.62 21.13
N ARG A 83 -4.51 -4.52 22.45
CA ARG A 83 -4.21 -3.29 23.20
C ARG A 83 -2.72 -2.94 23.04
N GLY A 84 -2.43 -1.74 22.55
CA GLY A 84 -1.07 -1.26 22.32
C GLY A 84 -0.44 -1.69 20.99
N SER A 85 -1.16 -2.43 20.15
CA SER A 85 -0.68 -2.73 18.80
C SER A 85 -0.70 -1.47 17.93
N ASP A 86 0.46 -1.15 17.36
CA ASP A 86 0.68 -0.06 16.41
C ASP A 86 0.98 -0.58 14.99
N GLN A 87 1.05 -1.90 14.82
CA GLN A 87 1.27 -2.58 13.54
C GLN A 87 0.18 -3.63 13.26
N LEU A 88 -0.29 -3.67 12.02
CA LEU A 88 -1.20 -4.71 11.53
C LEU A 88 -0.49 -5.60 10.51
N GLY A 89 -0.64 -6.91 10.66
CA GLY A 89 -0.23 -7.89 9.65
C GLY A 89 -1.40 -8.26 8.75
N PHE A 90 -1.21 -8.21 7.43
CA PHE A 90 -2.21 -8.67 6.47
C PHE A 90 -1.59 -9.19 5.16
N THR A 91 -2.38 -9.96 4.41
CA THR A 91 -2.02 -10.52 3.10
C THR A 91 -3.16 -10.31 2.11
N LEU A 92 -2.83 -9.90 0.88
CA LEU A 92 -3.77 -9.89 -0.25
C LEU A 92 -3.79 -11.27 -0.90
N SER A 93 -4.55 -12.20 -0.33
CA SER A 93 -4.45 -13.62 -0.67
C SER A 93 -5.17 -14.00 -1.96
N PRO A 94 -4.72 -15.06 -2.65
CA PRO A 94 -3.45 -15.78 -2.44
C PRO A 94 -2.22 -15.14 -3.08
N SER A 95 -2.38 -14.11 -3.93
CA SER A 95 -1.28 -13.63 -4.79
C SER A 95 -0.29 -12.64 -4.15
N GLY A 96 -0.66 -12.05 -3.01
CA GLY A 96 0.17 -11.12 -2.25
C GLY A 96 1.08 -11.84 -1.24
N GLY A 97 2.23 -11.23 -0.96
CA GLY A 97 3.04 -11.61 0.20
C GLY A 97 2.48 -11.04 1.51
N GLU A 98 2.94 -11.60 2.63
CA GLU A 98 2.63 -11.07 3.95
C GLU A 98 3.18 -9.65 4.10
N ARG A 99 2.36 -8.77 4.64
CA ARG A 99 2.71 -7.39 4.99
C ARG A 99 2.51 -7.20 6.47
N LYS A 100 3.43 -6.46 7.09
CA LYS A 100 3.27 -5.98 8.45
C LYS A 100 3.76 -4.55 8.50
N GLY A 101 2.94 -3.65 9.01
CA GLY A 101 3.28 -2.23 9.01
C GLY A 101 2.39 -1.42 9.92
N PRO A 102 2.80 -0.16 10.17
CA PRO A 102 1.99 0.74 10.98
C PRO A 102 0.66 1.03 10.29
N PHE A 103 -0.36 1.34 11.10
CA PHE A 103 -1.66 1.78 10.62
C PHE A 103 -2.09 3.04 11.37
N TRP A 104 -2.93 3.83 10.73
CA TRP A 104 -3.57 4.98 11.38
C TRP A 104 -4.95 4.58 11.89
N ARG A 105 -5.23 4.92 13.14
CA ARG A 105 -6.52 4.64 13.79
C ARG A 105 -7.24 5.93 14.11
N SER A 106 -8.53 5.97 13.81
CA SER A 106 -9.47 7.00 14.23
C SER A 106 -10.83 6.37 14.54
N GLU A 107 -11.80 7.20 14.89
CA GLU A 107 -13.22 6.85 14.96
C GLU A 107 -13.99 7.68 13.92
N THR A 108 -15.00 7.07 13.30
CA THR A 108 -15.97 7.77 12.46
C THR A 108 -16.99 8.50 13.34
N THR A 109 -17.76 9.43 12.75
CA THR A 109 -18.78 10.20 13.49
C THR A 109 -19.88 9.34 14.10
N ASP A 110 -20.13 8.16 13.55
CA ASP A 110 -21.08 7.16 14.06
C ASP A 110 -20.45 6.12 15.02
N GLY A 111 -19.24 6.39 15.53
CA GLY A 111 -18.61 5.56 16.57
C GLY A 111 -17.98 4.26 16.06
N ARG A 112 -17.73 4.12 14.75
CA ARG A 112 -17.04 2.95 14.20
C ARG A 112 -15.54 3.17 14.14
N GLN A 113 -14.79 2.12 14.40
CA GLN A 113 -13.35 2.14 14.22
C GLN A 113 -12.99 2.36 12.74
N TYR A 114 -12.07 3.29 12.50
CA TYR A 114 -11.47 3.57 11.20
C TYR A 114 -9.98 3.18 11.26
N LEU A 115 -9.57 2.25 10.40
CA LEU A 115 -8.18 1.83 10.24
C LEU A 115 -7.72 2.16 8.81
N ASN A 116 -6.75 3.05 8.67
CA ASN A 116 -6.06 3.30 7.41
C ASN A 116 -4.71 2.59 7.42
N LEU A 117 -4.56 1.59 6.54
CA LEU A 117 -3.38 0.73 6.43
C LEU A 117 -2.30 1.32 5.51
N GLY A 118 -2.49 2.54 5.02
CA GLY A 118 -1.58 3.22 4.10
C GLY A 118 -1.65 2.64 2.69
N GLU A 119 -0.60 2.92 1.91
CA GLU A 119 -0.49 2.51 0.51
C GLU A 119 -0.08 1.03 0.38
N VAL A 120 -0.93 0.25 -0.28
CA VAL A 120 -0.73 -1.17 -0.57
C VAL A 120 -0.44 -1.32 -2.05
N PHE A 121 0.78 -1.78 -2.38
CA PHE A 121 1.18 -2.04 -3.77
C PHE A 121 0.40 -3.22 -4.36
N MET A 122 -0.22 -2.99 -5.52
CA MET A 122 -0.94 -3.97 -6.34
C MET A 122 -0.11 -4.45 -7.53
N ALA A 123 1.12 -3.96 -7.71
CA ALA A 123 2.07 -4.49 -8.70
C ALA A 123 3.52 -4.23 -8.24
N PRO A 124 4.51 -4.93 -8.83
CA PRO A 124 5.92 -4.70 -8.55
C PRO A 124 6.41 -3.26 -8.88
N PRO A 125 7.48 -2.79 -8.21
CA PRO A 125 8.15 -3.46 -7.09
C PRO A 125 7.27 -3.35 -5.84
N MET A 126 6.88 -4.49 -5.27
CA MET A 126 6.23 -4.52 -3.96
C MET A 126 7.30 -4.11 -2.95
N ALA A 127 7.39 -2.82 -2.62
CA ALA A 127 8.30 -2.37 -1.58
C ALA A 127 7.79 -2.88 -0.21
N PHE A 128 8.68 -3.62 0.45
CA PHE A 128 8.62 -4.25 1.78
C PHE A 128 7.72 -5.47 1.94
N GLY A 129 8.35 -6.63 1.72
CA GLY A 129 7.85 -7.98 2.00
C GLY A 129 8.31 -8.93 0.91
N ALA A 130 9.46 -9.58 1.08
CA ALA A 130 9.85 -10.69 0.20
C ALA A 130 8.75 -11.76 0.24
N PRO A 131 8.40 -12.41 -0.89
CA PRO A 131 7.38 -13.45 -0.89
C PRO A 131 7.81 -14.61 0.04
N PRO A 132 6.86 -15.26 0.74
CA PRO A 132 7.16 -16.47 1.50
C PRO A 132 7.78 -17.52 0.57
N GLY A 133 8.97 -18.01 0.90
CA GLY A 133 9.67 -19.04 0.12
C GLY A 133 10.70 -18.52 -0.89
N ALA A 134 10.96 -17.21 -0.98
CA ALA A 134 12.19 -16.76 -1.62
C ALA A 134 13.39 -17.31 -0.82
N PRO A 135 14.32 -18.06 -1.44
CA PRO A 135 15.50 -18.55 -0.72
C PRO A 135 16.22 -17.34 -0.13
N ARG A 136 16.42 -17.35 1.19
CA ARG A 136 17.37 -16.44 1.82
C ARG A 136 18.70 -16.72 1.16
N VAL A 137 19.14 -15.83 0.27
CA VAL A 137 20.52 -15.86 -0.19
C VAL A 137 21.32 -15.54 1.06
N GLU A 138 21.81 -16.58 1.73
CA GLU A 138 22.85 -16.42 2.74
C GLU A 138 23.92 -15.56 2.09
N ALA A 139 24.29 -14.46 2.76
CA ALA A 139 25.26 -13.52 2.27
C ALA A 139 26.52 -14.29 1.86
N ARG A 140 26.65 -14.53 0.54
CA ARG A 140 27.77 -15.26 -0.02
C ARG A 140 28.97 -14.34 0.18
N LYS A 141 29.89 -14.73 1.05
CA LYS A 141 31.18 -14.08 1.27
C LYS A 141 32.04 -14.26 0.02
N GLU A 142 31.73 -13.55 -1.06
CA GLU A 142 32.57 -13.55 -2.26
C GLU A 142 32.31 -12.29 -3.08
N PHE A 143 32.80 -11.16 -2.57
CA PHE A 143 33.18 -10.03 -3.43
C PHE A 143 34.42 -10.48 -4.21
N ASP A 144 34.34 -10.54 -5.55
CA ASP A 144 35.47 -10.37 -6.51
C ASP A 144 35.30 -11.09 -7.86
N ARG A 145 34.11 -11.56 -8.25
CA ARG A 145 33.85 -11.86 -9.67
C ARG A 145 32.50 -11.31 -10.15
N VAL A 146 32.59 -10.27 -10.99
CA VAL A 146 31.49 -9.84 -11.86
C VAL A 146 31.51 -10.74 -13.10
N PRO A 147 30.46 -11.53 -13.38
CA PRO A 147 30.35 -12.24 -14.66
C PRO A 147 30.02 -11.24 -15.77
N ASP A 148 30.69 -11.36 -16.92
CA ASP A 148 30.61 -10.45 -18.08
C ASP A 148 29.26 -10.42 -18.83
N LYS A 149 28.20 -11.07 -18.33
CA LYS A 149 26.88 -11.06 -18.98
C LYS A 149 25.73 -11.18 -17.98
N PRO A 150 24.77 -10.23 -17.96
CA PRO A 150 23.58 -10.36 -17.12
C PRO A 150 22.64 -11.45 -17.67
N ALA A 151 22.14 -12.30 -16.78
CA ALA A 151 21.07 -13.24 -17.07
C ALA A 151 19.76 -12.46 -17.35
N ALA A 152 18.97 -12.95 -18.31
CA ALA A 152 17.62 -12.43 -18.55
C ALA A 152 16.77 -12.61 -17.29
N GLY A 153 16.23 -11.51 -16.74
CA GLY A 153 15.43 -11.50 -15.51
C GLY A 153 16.18 -11.12 -14.23
N ALA A 154 17.43 -10.64 -14.32
CA ALA A 154 18.10 -10.03 -13.17
C ALA A 154 17.31 -8.80 -12.68
N PRO A 155 17.20 -8.58 -11.35
CA PRO A 155 16.62 -7.34 -10.82
C PRO A 155 17.40 -6.15 -11.39
N PRO A 156 16.73 -4.99 -11.61
CA PRO A 156 17.41 -3.81 -12.10
C PRO A 156 18.60 -3.48 -11.21
N ALA A 157 19.70 -3.06 -11.82
CA ALA A 157 20.89 -2.62 -11.11
C ALA A 157 20.51 -1.56 -10.06
N PRO A 158 21.15 -1.56 -8.88
CA PRO A 158 20.90 -0.53 -7.89
C PRO A 158 21.12 0.86 -8.51
N PRO A 159 20.32 1.88 -8.13
CA PRO A 159 20.47 3.22 -8.68
C PRO A 159 21.89 3.72 -8.47
N GLN A 160 22.49 4.33 -9.50
CA GLN A 160 23.78 4.99 -9.35
C GLN A 160 23.65 6.14 -8.33
N PRO A 161 24.67 6.39 -7.49
CA PRO A 161 24.65 7.54 -6.58
C PRO A 161 24.37 8.84 -7.35
N GLY A 162 23.32 9.57 -6.96
CA GLY A 162 22.92 10.82 -7.61
C GLY A 162 21.91 10.70 -8.74
N GLN A 163 21.49 9.50 -9.16
CA GLN A 163 20.30 9.35 -9.99
C GLN A 163 19.05 9.35 -9.11
N PRO A 164 18.03 10.20 -9.38
CA PRO A 164 16.75 10.12 -8.70
C PRO A 164 16.23 8.67 -8.79
N LEU A 165 15.73 8.13 -7.68
CA LEU A 165 15.03 6.85 -7.68
C LEU A 165 13.90 6.94 -8.73
N ALA A 166 14.12 6.36 -9.90
CA ALA A 166 13.16 6.40 -10.99
C ALA A 166 12.00 5.46 -10.62
N ILE A 167 10.96 6.01 -10.01
CA ILE A 167 9.72 5.27 -9.80
C ILE A 167 9.16 4.99 -11.21
N PRO A 168 9.02 3.71 -11.61
CA PRO A 168 8.55 3.40 -12.95
C PRO A 168 7.15 3.98 -13.19
N PRO A 169 6.79 4.25 -14.45
CA PRO A 169 5.42 4.57 -14.83
C PRO A 169 4.42 3.52 -14.33
N TYR A 170 3.18 3.97 -14.18
CA TYR A 170 2.07 3.14 -13.73
C TYR A 170 1.84 1.94 -14.66
N ASN A 171 2.10 0.73 -14.17
CA ASN A 171 1.93 -0.51 -14.93
C ASN A 171 0.53 -1.09 -14.75
N ARG A 172 -0.40 -0.65 -15.59
CA ARG A 172 -1.82 -1.05 -15.57
C ARG A 172 -2.02 -2.55 -15.73
N THR A 173 -1.25 -3.18 -16.63
CA THR A 173 -1.35 -4.60 -16.94
C THR A 173 -0.88 -5.46 -15.77
N ALA A 174 0.28 -5.15 -15.19
CA ALA A 174 0.80 -5.90 -14.05
C ALA A 174 -0.14 -5.81 -12.84
N GLU A 175 -0.75 -4.65 -12.64
CA GLU A 175 -1.77 -4.48 -11.61
C GLU A 175 -3.03 -5.31 -11.86
N GLN A 176 -3.54 -5.34 -13.09
CA GLN A 176 -4.68 -6.18 -13.44
C GLN A 176 -4.39 -7.67 -13.24
N GLU A 177 -3.20 -8.12 -13.61
CA GLU A 177 -2.79 -9.51 -13.41
C GLU A 177 -2.65 -9.87 -11.93
N PHE A 178 -2.09 -9.00 -11.10
CA PHE A 178 -2.06 -9.19 -9.65
C PHE A 178 -3.46 -9.17 -9.04
N ALA A 179 -4.28 -8.17 -9.37
CA ALA A 179 -5.63 -8.02 -8.85
C ALA A 179 -6.54 -9.20 -9.21
N LYS A 180 -6.35 -9.79 -10.41
CA LYS A 180 -7.03 -11.02 -10.83
C LYS A 180 -6.73 -12.21 -9.91
N GLY A 181 -5.54 -12.26 -9.33
CA GLY A 181 -5.12 -13.32 -8.43
C GLY A 181 -5.57 -13.11 -6.98
N VAL A 182 -6.00 -11.91 -6.59
CA VAL A 182 -6.47 -11.61 -5.23
C VAL A 182 -7.96 -11.92 -5.10
N THR A 183 -8.32 -12.67 -4.05
CA THR A 183 -9.71 -13.05 -3.72
C THR A 183 -10.09 -12.77 -2.27
N ALA A 184 -9.11 -12.47 -1.40
CA ALA A 184 -9.35 -12.13 -0.01
C ALA A 184 -8.28 -11.20 0.56
N ILE A 185 -8.60 -10.58 1.70
CA ILE A 185 -7.64 -9.92 2.59
C ILE A 185 -7.61 -10.73 3.89
N ASP A 186 -6.48 -11.35 4.19
CA ASP A 186 -6.28 -12.08 5.44
C ASP A 186 -5.54 -11.17 6.42
N ILE A 187 -6.14 -10.91 7.57
CA ILE A 187 -5.55 -10.15 8.67
C ILE A 187 -5.02 -11.16 9.70
N THR A 188 -3.71 -11.16 9.91
CA THR A 188 -3.00 -12.28 10.57
C THR A 188 -2.34 -11.89 11.89
N SER A 189 -2.00 -10.62 12.10
CA SER A 189 -1.35 -10.18 13.35
C SER A 189 -1.72 -8.75 13.73
N GLY A 190 -1.54 -8.40 15.02
CA GLY A 190 -1.99 -7.13 15.60
C GLY A 190 -3.46 -7.12 16.03
N VAL A 191 -4.18 -8.22 15.80
CA VAL A 191 -5.61 -8.40 16.13
C VAL A 191 -5.81 -9.52 17.13
N MET A 192 -6.83 -9.38 17.98
CA MET A 192 -7.21 -10.39 18.97
C MET A 192 -7.62 -11.72 18.34
N GLU A 193 -8.28 -11.65 17.19
CA GLU A 193 -8.77 -12.80 16.42
C GLU A 193 -8.37 -12.55 14.95
N PRO A 194 -7.72 -13.52 14.28
CA PRO A 194 -7.48 -13.43 12.84
C PRO A 194 -8.80 -13.26 12.07
N ALA A 195 -8.74 -12.55 10.95
CA ALA A 195 -9.92 -12.33 10.11
C ALA A 195 -9.59 -12.53 8.63
N ARG A 196 -10.54 -13.11 7.88
CA ARG A 196 -10.49 -13.27 6.43
C ARG A 196 -11.63 -12.49 5.82
N ILE A 197 -11.33 -11.56 4.93
CA ILE A 197 -12.32 -10.75 4.22
C ILE A 197 -12.38 -11.25 2.78
N GLU A 198 -13.46 -11.94 2.40
CA GLU A 198 -13.62 -12.54 1.08
C GLU A 198 -14.01 -11.48 0.04
N THR A 199 -13.04 -10.70 -0.43
CA THR A 199 -13.26 -9.61 -1.41
C THR A 199 -13.87 -10.08 -2.73
N GLY A 200 -13.68 -11.36 -3.06
CA GLY A 200 -13.84 -11.87 -4.41
C GLY A 200 -12.72 -11.36 -5.32
N ASN A 201 -12.78 -11.76 -6.59
CA ASN A 201 -11.79 -11.36 -7.59
C ASN A 201 -11.69 -9.83 -7.70
N LEU A 202 -10.49 -9.27 -7.52
CA LEU A 202 -10.29 -7.82 -7.56
C LEU A 202 -10.04 -7.24 -8.96
N LYS A 203 -9.98 -8.03 -10.03
CA LYS A 203 -9.73 -7.54 -11.40
C LYS A 203 -10.73 -6.45 -11.81
N ALA A 204 -12.02 -6.74 -11.71
CA ALA A 204 -13.07 -5.80 -12.11
C ALA A 204 -13.10 -4.54 -11.23
N PRO A 205 -13.09 -4.64 -9.88
CA PRO A 205 -12.95 -3.47 -9.01
C PRO A 205 -11.72 -2.62 -9.34
N ILE A 206 -10.55 -3.22 -9.45
CA ILE A 206 -9.33 -2.47 -9.78
C ILE A 206 -9.44 -1.84 -11.17
N GLY A 207 -10.07 -2.49 -12.15
CA GLY A 207 -10.38 -1.89 -13.47
C GLY A 207 -11.17 -0.59 -13.37
N VAL A 208 -12.16 -0.53 -12.48
CA VAL A 208 -12.93 0.70 -12.19
C VAL A 208 -12.03 1.79 -11.60
N LEU A 209 -11.11 1.45 -10.68
CA LEU A 209 -10.12 2.40 -10.17
C LEU A 209 -9.11 2.86 -11.23
N GLN A 210 -8.74 2.01 -12.20
CA GLN A 210 -7.86 2.44 -13.30
C GLN A 210 -8.55 3.49 -14.16
N GLN A 211 -9.83 3.28 -14.49
CA GLN A 211 -10.61 4.25 -15.26
C GLN A 211 -10.74 5.58 -14.51
N CYS A 212 -11.13 5.55 -13.24
CA CYS A 212 -11.24 6.78 -12.46
C CYS A 212 -9.89 7.52 -12.35
N ALA A 213 -8.77 6.79 -12.22
CA ALA A 213 -7.46 7.42 -12.20
C ALA A 213 -7.12 8.14 -13.52
N ASP A 214 -7.60 7.65 -14.67
CA ASP A 214 -7.49 8.38 -15.94
C ASP A 214 -8.36 9.64 -15.95
N ASP A 215 -9.58 9.52 -15.42
CA ASP A 215 -10.53 10.65 -15.37
C ASP A 215 -9.98 11.78 -14.47
N LEU A 216 -9.30 11.44 -13.38
CA LEU A 216 -8.58 12.40 -12.54
C LEU A 216 -7.54 13.20 -13.35
N LEU A 217 -6.78 12.55 -14.24
CA LEU A 217 -5.83 13.27 -15.09
C LEU A 217 -6.53 14.30 -15.97
N ALA A 218 -7.67 13.94 -16.55
CA ALA A 218 -8.46 14.85 -17.37
C ALA A 218 -9.00 16.04 -16.54
N VAL A 219 -9.49 15.79 -15.32
CA VAL A 219 -9.94 16.84 -14.38
C VAL A 219 -8.81 17.82 -14.05
N TRP A 220 -7.58 17.34 -13.94
CA TRP A 220 -6.41 18.19 -13.68
C TRP A 220 -5.84 18.87 -14.94
N GLY A 221 -6.50 18.73 -16.09
CA GLY A 221 -6.06 19.31 -17.36
C GLY A 221 -4.86 18.59 -18.00
N LEU A 222 -4.60 17.34 -17.61
CA LEU A 222 -3.58 16.48 -18.21
C LEU A 222 -4.20 15.56 -19.27
N ASP A 223 -3.36 15.08 -20.19
CA ASP A 223 -3.75 14.11 -21.22
C ASP A 223 -3.60 12.67 -20.70
N PRO A 224 -4.70 11.91 -20.50
CA PRO A 224 -4.62 10.55 -19.96
C PRO A 224 -3.91 9.58 -20.91
N GLU A 225 -4.06 9.73 -22.22
CA GLU A 225 -3.44 8.83 -23.20
C GLU A 225 -1.93 9.03 -23.26
N LYS A 226 -1.46 10.29 -23.18
CA LYS A 226 -0.02 10.56 -23.02
C LYS A 226 0.55 9.97 -21.73
N HIS A 227 -0.19 10.04 -20.63
CA HIS A 227 0.25 9.46 -19.36
C HIS A 227 0.28 7.93 -19.38
N LYS A 228 -0.64 7.28 -20.10
CA LYS A 228 -0.60 5.81 -20.32
C LYS A 228 0.63 5.38 -21.08
N ALA A 229 1.09 6.19 -22.05
CA ALA A 229 2.23 5.89 -22.89
C ALA A 229 3.56 6.54 -22.42
N MET A 230 3.56 7.18 -21.25
CA MET A 230 4.73 7.92 -20.77
C MET A 230 5.92 6.99 -20.49
N THR A 231 7.11 7.48 -20.79
CA THR A 231 8.36 6.74 -20.58
C THR A 231 9.07 7.11 -19.28
N ARG A 232 8.78 8.30 -18.74
CA ARG A 232 9.34 8.79 -17.47
C ARG A 232 8.35 9.69 -16.73
N ARG A 233 8.28 9.54 -15.41
CA ARG A 233 7.50 10.40 -14.51
C ARG A 233 8.20 11.74 -14.28
N ALA A 234 7.42 12.75 -13.91
CA ALA A 234 8.00 13.93 -13.27
C ALA A 234 8.55 13.54 -11.89
N ALA A 235 9.73 14.06 -11.55
CA ALA A 235 10.41 13.79 -10.29
C ALA A 235 11.29 14.96 -9.89
N PRO A 236 11.61 15.13 -8.59
CA PRO A 236 12.60 16.09 -8.14
C PRO A 236 13.92 15.94 -8.91
N ALA A 237 14.42 17.03 -9.47
CA ALA A 237 15.75 17.10 -10.08
C ALA A 237 16.86 17.24 -9.03
N THR A 238 16.51 17.77 -7.86
CA THR A 238 17.37 17.95 -6.68
C THR A 238 16.75 17.31 -5.44
N GLU A 239 17.44 17.33 -4.31
CA GLU A 239 16.93 16.72 -3.09
C GLU A 239 15.74 17.51 -2.51
N ALA A 240 14.54 16.93 -2.62
CA ALA A 240 13.30 17.59 -2.23
C ALA A 240 13.24 18.02 -0.76
N ASN A 241 14.00 17.34 0.12
CA ASN A 241 14.11 17.69 1.53
C ASN A 241 14.84 19.01 1.80
N LYS A 242 15.52 19.60 0.80
CA LYS A 242 16.16 20.92 0.88
C LYS A 242 15.22 22.07 0.50
N TRP A 243 14.05 21.78 -0.06
CA TRP A 243 13.11 22.83 -0.46
C TRP A 243 12.42 23.46 0.75
N LEU A 244 12.15 22.67 1.78
CA LEU A 244 11.46 23.13 2.99
C LEU A 244 12.47 23.69 4.01
N PRO A 245 12.18 24.84 4.63
CA PRO A 245 12.88 25.27 5.82
C PRO A 245 12.77 24.22 6.94
N THR A 246 13.87 24.02 7.69
CA THR A 246 13.89 23.13 8.86
C THR A 246 12.77 23.51 9.84
N GLY A 247 12.04 22.50 10.33
CA GLY A 247 10.96 22.70 11.29
C GLY A 247 9.64 23.20 10.70
N THR A 248 9.52 23.32 9.36
CA THR A 248 8.22 23.62 8.71
C THR A 248 7.17 22.59 9.11
N ILE A 249 7.53 21.31 9.14
CA ILE A 249 6.75 20.23 9.72
C ILE A 249 7.45 19.82 11.01
N GLY A 250 6.80 20.04 12.15
CA GLY A 250 7.40 19.78 13.46
C GLY A 250 7.25 18.33 13.89
N PHE A 251 8.08 17.89 14.84
CA PHE A 251 7.93 16.55 15.45
C PHE A 251 6.54 16.32 16.06
N GLY A 252 5.90 17.37 16.58
CA GLY A 252 4.53 17.32 17.10
C GLY A 252 3.45 17.05 16.05
N ASP A 253 3.77 17.22 14.76
CA ASP A 253 2.86 16.95 13.65
C ASP A 253 2.92 15.49 13.19
N PHE A 254 3.95 14.72 13.54
CA PHE A 254 4.13 13.36 13.04
C PHE A 254 2.96 12.41 13.32
N PRO A 255 2.30 12.48 14.50
CA PRO A 255 1.09 11.71 14.73
C PRO A 255 0.02 11.99 13.65
N LYS A 256 -0.11 13.23 13.16
CA LYS A 256 -1.11 13.60 12.15
C LYS A 256 -0.83 13.00 10.77
N LEU A 257 0.36 12.46 10.53
CA LEU A 257 0.82 11.98 9.21
C LEU A 257 0.64 10.47 9.00
N GLY A 258 0.02 9.77 9.94
CA GLY A 258 -0.20 8.32 9.87
C GLY A 258 -0.96 7.86 8.62
N GLY A 259 -0.67 6.65 8.15
CA GLY A 259 -1.35 6.05 7.00
C GLY A 259 -1.15 6.80 5.67
N SER A 260 0.01 7.45 5.51
CA SER A 260 0.33 8.31 4.35
C SER A 260 -0.66 9.46 4.16
N ALA A 261 -1.13 10.06 5.25
CA ALA A 261 -1.96 11.26 5.21
C ALA A 261 -1.17 12.50 4.77
N ASN A 262 -1.89 13.57 4.42
CA ASN A 262 -1.35 14.88 4.07
C ASN A 262 -0.36 14.88 2.88
N GLN A 263 -0.64 14.09 1.84
CA GLN A 263 0.19 14.05 0.64
C GLN A 263 0.04 15.33 -0.17
N PHE A 264 1.11 15.78 -0.80
CA PHE A 264 1.12 16.96 -1.66
C PHE A 264 1.22 16.51 -3.11
N ARG A 265 0.27 16.94 -3.96
CA ARG A 265 0.34 16.80 -5.42
C ARG A 265 0.81 18.12 -6.02
N ILE A 266 1.92 18.07 -6.74
CA ILE A 266 2.51 19.18 -7.47
C ILE A 266 2.24 18.94 -8.95
N MET A 267 1.66 19.93 -9.64
CA MET A 267 1.62 19.93 -11.09
C MET A 267 2.94 20.46 -11.63
N VAL A 268 3.50 19.79 -12.64
CA VAL A 268 4.83 20.08 -13.20
C VAL A 268 4.67 20.33 -14.70
N SER A 269 5.17 21.46 -15.20
CA SER A 269 5.14 21.80 -16.63
C SER A 269 6.15 20.99 -17.45
N ALA A 270 6.05 21.07 -18.79
CA ALA A 270 7.02 20.45 -19.69
C ALA A 270 8.45 20.99 -19.50
N GLU A 271 8.61 22.20 -18.96
CA GLU A 271 9.90 22.81 -18.60
C GLU A 271 10.43 22.37 -17.23
N GLY A 272 9.70 21.52 -16.50
CA GLY A 272 10.07 21.07 -15.16
C GLY A 272 9.79 22.09 -14.05
N LYS A 273 8.86 23.02 -14.27
CA LYS A 273 8.46 24.02 -13.26
C LYS A 273 7.21 23.59 -12.50
N PRO A 274 7.15 23.76 -11.18
CA PRO A 274 5.93 23.55 -10.43
C PRO A 274 4.90 24.63 -10.83
N THR A 275 3.68 24.24 -11.14
CA THR A 275 2.60 25.15 -11.58
C THR A 275 1.44 25.23 -10.61
N SER A 276 1.21 24.21 -9.79
CA SER A 276 0.27 24.25 -8.66
C SER A 276 0.62 23.20 -7.60
N CYS A 277 0.07 23.39 -6.39
CA CYS A 277 0.22 22.47 -5.26
C CYS A 277 -1.14 22.23 -4.61
N THR A 278 -1.55 20.96 -4.51
CA THR A 278 -2.79 20.51 -3.88
C THR A 278 -2.46 19.57 -2.72
N VAL A 279 -3.17 19.71 -1.60
CA VAL A 279 -3.01 18.81 -0.45
C VAL A 279 -4.13 17.79 -0.43
N HIS A 280 -3.76 16.51 -0.44
CA HIS A 280 -4.66 15.39 -0.26
C HIS A 280 -4.65 14.94 1.20
N TRP A 281 -5.84 14.68 1.76
CA TRP A 281 -6.00 14.30 3.17
C TRP A 281 -5.35 15.30 4.13
N PRO A 282 -5.79 16.58 4.14
CA PRO A 282 -5.15 17.64 4.92
C PRO A 282 -5.35 17.40 6.42
N THR A 283 -4.39 16.74 7.07
CA THR A 283 -4.38 16.48 8.51
C THR A 283 -3.48 17.44 9.28
N LEU A 284 -2.57 18.14 8.58
CA LEU A 284 -1.81 19.25 9.14
C LEU A 284 -2.65 20.54 9.19
N GLU A 285 -2.20 21.49 10.02
CA GLU A 285 -2.80 22.83 10.04
C GLU A 285 -2.65 23.51 8.68
N GLN A 286 -3.65 24.31 8.29
CA GLN A 286 -3.67 25.00 7.00
C GLN A 286 -2.42 25.86 6.79
N LYS A 287 -1.98 26.60 7.82
CA LYS A 287 -0.75 27.39 7.77
C LYS A 287 0.49 26.56 7.43
N THR A 288 0.58 25.34 7.98
CA THR A 288 1.69 24.42 7.70
C THR A 288 1.61 23.91 6.27
N ASN A 289 0.42 23.51 5.82
CA ASN A 289 0.17 23.09 4.43
C ASN A 289 0.53 24.18 3.42
N ASP A 290 0.10 25.42 3.68
CA ASP A 290 0.39 26.58 2.84
C ASP A 290 1.90 26.88 2.81
N ALA A 291 2.59 26.74 3.95
CA ALA A 291 4.03 26.93 4.03
C ALA A 291 4.80 25.88 3.20
N VAL A 292 4.38 24.61 3.26
CA VAL A 292 4.96 23.54 2.45
C VAL A 292 4.73 23.81 0.96
N CYS A 293 3.48 24.06 0.56
CA CYS A 293 3.17 24.36 -0.84
C CYS A 293 3.94 25.58 -1.34
N LYS A 294 3.99 26.68 -0.57
CA LYS A 294 4.76 27.88 -0.93
C LYS A 294 6.24 27.57 -1.11
N ALA A 295 6.83 26.76 -0.22
CA ALA A 295 8.24 26.39 -0.33
C ALA A 295 8.52 25.60 -1.61
N ILE A 296 7.67 24.62 -1.95
CA ILE A 296 7.81 23.80 -3.16
C ILE A 296 7.57 24.63 -4.42
N MET A 297 6.57 25.51 -4.43
CA MET A 297 6.32 26.39 -5.58
C MET A 297 7.48 27.37 -5.84
N ASN A 298 8.21 27.78 -4.79
CA ASN A 298 9.32 28.72 -4.92
C ASN A 298 10.67 28.05 -5.25
N LYS A 299 10.94 26.86 -4.69
CA LYS A 299 12.25 26.20 -4.76
C LYS A 299 12.24 24.85 -5.47
N GLY A 300 11.05 24.33 -5.80
CA GLY A 300 10.89 23.03 -6.43
C GLY A 300 11.55 23.02 -7.80
N GLU A 301 12.45 22.07 -7.99
CA GLU A 301 13.13 21.83 -9.26
C GLU A 301 12.82 20.40 -9.70
N PHE A 302 12.22 20.26 -10.88
CA PHE A 302 11.76 18.97 -11.37
C PHE A 302 12.41 18.63 -12.70
N SER A 303 12.71 17.35 -12.86
CA SER A 303 12.83 16.77 -14.20
C SER A 303 11.43 16.55 -14.74
N PRO A 304 11.09 17.03 -15.95
CA PRO A 304 9.76 16.84 -16.51
C PRO A 304 9.51 15.38 -16.86
N ALA A 305 8.23 15.01 -16.90
CA ALA A 305 7.80 13.74 -17.46
C ALA A 305 8.13 13.69 -18.95
N LEU A 306 8.34 12.48 -19.47
CA LEU A 306 8.58 12.25 -20.90
C LEU A 306 7.47 11.40 -21.49
N ASP A 307 6.97 11.82 -22.65
CA ASP A 307 5.98 11.07 -23.41
C ASP A 307 6.61 9.85 -24.14
N ALA A 308 5.81 9.19 -24.98
CA ALA A 308 6.24 8.02 -25.77
C ALA A 308 7.35 8.34 -26.78
N ALA A 309 7.46 9.58 -27.23
CA ALA A 309 8.50 10.05 -28.15
C ALA A 309 9.73 10.61 -27.40
N GLY A 310 9.74 10.53 -26.07
CA GLY A 310 10.81 11.09 -25.24
C GLY A 310 10.76 12.61 -25.13
N GLN A 311 9.66 13.27 -25.53
CA GLN A 311 9.51 14.72 -25.42
C GLN A 311 9.00 15.10 -24.02
N PRO A 312 9.46 16.22 -23.45
CA PRO A 312 8.94 16.73 -22.20
C PRO A 312 7.44 17.04 -22.27
N MET A 313 6.70 16.65 -21.23
CA MET A 313 5.27 16.92 -21.12
C MET A 313 4.88 17.37 -19.72
N SER A 314 3.79 18.14 -19.63
CA SER A 314 3.18 18.47 -18.33
C SER A 314 2.67 17.20 -17.64
N SER A 315 2.87 17.13 -16.33
CA SER A 315 2.49 15.98 -15.52
C SER A 315 2.34 16.40 -14.05
N TYR A 316 2.42 15.44 -13.13
CA TYR A 316 2.30 15.66 -11.70
C TYR A 316 3.33 14.84 -10.92
N TRP A 317 3.60 15.28 -9.70
CA TRP A 317 4.39 14.55 -8.71
C TRP A 317 3.66 14.59 -7.37
N THR A 318 3.42 13.42 -6.78
CA THR A 318 2.79 13.32 -5.46
C THR A 318 3.78 12.80 -4.44
N VAL A 319 3.79 13.42 -3.26
CA VAL A 319 4.77 13.12 -2.22
C VAL A 319 4.12 13.09 -0.84
N ALA A 320 4.52 12.12 -0.03
CA ALA A 320 4.17 12.11 1.39
C ALA A 320 5.12 13.04 2.18
N PRO A 321 4.64 13.72 3.23
CA PRO A 321 5.45 14.71 3.96
C PRO A 321 6.79 14.18 4.48
N PHE A 322 6.87 12.90 4.83
CA PHE A 322 8.11 12.27 5.30
C PHE A 322 9.27 12.33 4.29
N PHE A 323 8.99 12.39 2.98
CA PHE A 323 10.02 12.52 1.96
C PHE A 323 10.47 13.98 1.71
N LEU A 324 9.74 14.95 2.28
CA LEU A 324 10.06 16.37 2.24
C LEU A 324 10.87 16.82 3.46
N MET A 325 11.04 15.94 4.45
CA MET A 325 11.78 16.23 5.67
C MET A 325 13.21 15.70 5.57
N PRO A 326 14.18 16.31 6.28
CA PRO A 326 15.50 15.75 6.44
C PRO A 326 15.42 14.33 7.04
N PRO A 327 16.31 13.40 6.65
CA PRO A 327 16.36 12.08 7.25
C PRO A 327 16.59 12.19 8.77
N PHE A 328 15.92 11.32 9.53
CA PHE A 328 16.07 11.28 10.98
C PHE A 328 17.53 11.00 11.35
N GLY A 329 18.16 11.95 12.07
CA GLY A 329 19.53 11.80 12.59
C GLY A 329 20.64 12.52 11.81
N GLY A 330 20.33 13.35 10.81
CA GLY A 330 21.32 14.20 10.15
C GLY A 330 21.25 15.66 10.64
N THR A 331 22.33 16.13 11.25
CA THR A 331 22.66 17.58 11.39
C THR A 331 23.26 18.11 10.09
#